data_AF-A0A7I7JTT8-F1
#
_entry.id   AF-A0A7I7JTT8-F1
#
_cell.length_a   1.000
_cell.length_b   1.000
_cell.length_c   1.000
_cell.angle_alpha   90.00
_cell.angle_beta   90.00
_cell.angle_gamma   90.00
#
_symmetry.space_group_name_H-M   'P 1'
#
loop_
_entity.id
_entity.type
_entity.pdbx_description
1 polymer ?
#
loop_
_entity_poly.entity_id
_entity_poly.type
_entity_poly.pdbx_seq_one_letter_code
_entity_poly.pdbx_strand_id
1 'polypeptide(L)'
;MAVYTHFGGMTGLLDAVAGEVFARFTQALTEGLATDDPVADFLRMGLAYYRFALAHPQRYQFMFGTSTPTSVAEHRSDLTVTGSSTDRADWAASFGALRTAVQRMMAAGRIREDDELAVAGRLWSLNHGAVMLELAGFFGQDGRGLTHILGPLIVDTLVGMGDDRDAAARSLETVVAALSQP
;
A
#
# COMPACT_ATOMS: atom_id res chain seq x y z
N MET A 1 -17.47 7.53 32.45
CA MET A 1 -17.60 7.82 31.00
C MET A 1 -16.25 7.54 30.34
N ALA A 2 -15.98 6.28 29.98
CA ALA A 2 -14.65 5.82 29.54
C ALA A 2 -14.10 6.60 28.32
N VAL A 3 -14.96 6.98 27.36
CA VAL A 3 -14.56 7.72 26.15
C VAL A 3 -13.94 9.08 26.49
N TYR A 4 -14.61 9.88 27.31
CA TYR A 4 -14.09 11.19 27.71
C TYR A 4 -12.88 11.06 28.64
N THR A 5 -12.87 10.05 29.50
CA THR A 5 -11.76 9.81 30.43
C THR A 5 -10.47 9.38 29.73
N HIS A 6 -10.55 8.51 28.72
CA HIS A 6 -9.36 7.96 28.05
C HIS A 6 -8.97 8.70 26.78
N PHE A 7 -9.93 9.29 26.07
CA PHE A 7 -9.70 9.83 24.72
C PHE A 7 -10.10 11.31 24.58
N GLY A 8 -10.57 11.95 25.66
CA GLY A 8 -10.97 13.36 25.60
C GLY A 8 -12.23 13.64 24.76
N GLY A 9 -12.90 12.60 24.25
CA GLY A 9 -14.12 12.71 23.45
C GLY A 9 -14.11 11.77 22.24
N MET A 10 -15.09 11.94 21.35
CA MET A 10 -15.22 11.11 20.15
C MET A 10 -14.06 11.34 19.17
N THR A 11 -13.62 12.57 18.99
CA THR A 11 -12.49 12.91 18.11
C THR A 11 -11.23 12.16 18.50
N GLY A 12 -10.78 12.28 19.76
CA GLY A 12 -9.58 11.56 20.21
C GLY A 12 -9.75 10.04 20.20
N LEU A 13 -10.98 9.51 20.30
CA LEU A 13 -11.23 8.09 20.12
C LEU A 13 -11.01 7.68 18.65
N LEU A 14 -11.52 8.46 17.70
CA LEU A 14 -11.35 8.20 16.27
C LEU A 14 -9.87 8.30 15.87
N ASP A 15 -9.13 9.26 16.42
CA ASP A 15 -7.70 9.42 16.14
C ASP A 15 -6.87 8.26 16.72
N ALA A 16 -7.24 7.79 17.92
CA ALA A 16 -6.61 6.60 18.51
C ALA A 16 -6.91 5.33 17.68
N VAL A 17 -8.14 5.19 17.19
CA VAL A 17 -8.52 4.11 16.27
C VAL A 17 -7.74 4.23 14.96
N ALA A 18 -7.58 5.43 14.40
CA ALA A 18 -6.77 5.65 13.20
C ALA A 18 -5.33 5.20 13.40
N GLY A 19 -4.70 5.62 14.51
CA GLY A 19 -3.34 5.19 14.85
C GLY A 19 -3.19 3.67 14.90
N GLU A 20 -4.10 2.97 15.58
CA GLU A 20 -4.08 1.51 15.66
C GLU A 20 -4.28 0.85 14.28
N VAL A 21 -5.17 1.39 13.44
CA VAL A 21 -5.42 0.81 12.11
C VAL A 21 -4.20 1.04 11.18
N PHE A 22 -3.59 2.23 11.19
CA PHE A 22 -2.36 2.51 10.44
C PHE A 22 -1.18 1.67 10.92
N ALA A 23 -1.06 1.43 12.23
CA ALA A 23 -0.03 0.55 12.79
C ALA A 23 -0.17 -0.89 12.30
N ARG A 24 -1.39 -1.46 12.36
CA ARG A 24 -1.68 -2.81 11.82
C ARG A 24 -1.44 -2.90 10.33
N PHE A 25 -1.84 -1.86 9.60
CA PHE A 25 -1.63 -1.80 8.16
C PHE A 25 -0.13 -1.80 7.83
N THR A 26 0.64 -0.93 8.50
CA THR A 26 2.10 -0.89 8.36
C THR A 26 2.73 -2.24 8.66
N GLN A 27 2.37 -2.86 9.79
CA GLN A 27 2.86 -4.19 10.16
C GLN A 27 2.61 -5.22 9.05
N ALA A 28 1.39 -5.26 8.49
CA ALA A 28 1.06 -6.18 7.41
C ALA A 28 1.91 -5.94 6.14
N LEU A 29 2.22 -4.68 5.82
CA LEU A 29 3.06 -4.33 4.66
C LEU A 29 4.54 -4.66 4.87
N THR A 30 5.01 -4.74 6.12
CA THR A 30 6.43 -4.88 6.47
C THR A 30 6.79 -6.22 7.11
N GLU A 31 5.89 -7.20 7.11
CA GLU A 31 6.09 -8.50 7.78
C GLU A 31 7.14 -9.40 7.09
N GLY A 32 7.46 -9.13 5.81
CA GLY A 32 8.44 -9.89 5.03
C GLY A 32 9.89 -9.42 5.22
N LEU A 33 10.82 -10.38 5.15
CA LEU A 33 12.25 -10.08 5.09
C LEU A 33 12.63 -9.56 3.70
N ALA A 34 13.54 -8.58 3.68
CA ALA A 34 14.18 -8.12 2.46
C ALA A 34 14.97 -9.27 1.81
N THR A 35 14.78 -9.45 0.49
CA THR A 35 15.49 -10.45 -0.33
C THR A 35 16.38 -9.77 -1.37
N ASP A 36 17.13 -10.55 -2.14
CA ASP A 36 17.97 -10.02 -3.24
C ASP A 36 17.14 -9.58 -4.47
N ASP A 37 15.83 -9.88 -4.50
CA ASP A 37 14.91 -9.40 -5.53
C ASP A 37 13.99 -8.29 -4.98
N PRO A 38 14.38 -7.01 -5.10
CA PRO A 38 13.58 -5.90 -4.55
C PRO A 38 12.24 -5.72 -5.25
N VAL A 39 12.08 -6.18 -6.49
CA VAL A 39 10.79 -6.15 -7.20
C VAL A 39 9.85 -7.20 -6.61
N ALA A 40 10.33 -8.42 -6.33
CA ALA A 40 9.53 -9.42 -5.63
C ALA A 40 9.14 -8.95 -4.23
N ASP A 41 10.03 -8.30 -3.48
CA ASP A 41 9.72 -7.72 -2.17
C ASP A 41 8.60 -6.65 -2.27
N PHE A 42 8.70 -5.73 -3.23
CA PHE A 42 7.67 -4.73 -3.50
C PHE A 42 6.33 -5.38 -3.88
N LEU A 43 6.33 -6.41 -4.73
CA LEU A 43 5.12 -7.13 -5.12
C LEU A 43 4.47 -7.87 -3.93
N ARG A 44 5.26 -8.43 -3.01
CA ARG A 44 4.74 -9.02 -1.75
C ARG A 44 4.09 -7.94 -0.88
N MET A 45 4.70 -6.76 -0.77
CA MET A 45 4.11 -5.63 -0.06
C MET A 45 2.76 -5.22 -0.68
N GLY A 46 2.69 -5.09 -2.01
CA GLY A 46 1.44 -4.78 -2.73
C GLY A 46 0.36 -5.85 -2.54
N LEU A 47 0.74 -7.11 -2.48
CA LEU A 47 -0.18 -8.20 -2.19
C LEU A 47 -0.69 -8.19 -0.74
N ALA A 48 0.19 -7.90 0.23
CA ALA A 48 -0.20 -7.73 1.62
C ALA A 48 -1.18 -6.57 1.80
N TYR A 49 -0.95 -5.46 1.08
CA TYR A 49 -1.87 -4.33 0.99
C TYR A 49 -3.25 -4.81 0.51
N TYR A 50 -3.30 -5.52 -0.63
CA TYR A 50 -4.54 -6.01 -1.22
C TYR A 50 -5.30 -6.93 -0.26
N ARG A 51 -4.60 -7.88 0.37
CA ARG A 51 -5.16 -8.82 1.34
C ARG A 51 -5.70 -8.12 2.58
N PHE A 52 -4.97 -7.14 3.12
CA PHE A 52 -5.43 -6.36 4.27
C PHE A 52 -6.74 -5.64 3.96
N ALA A 53 -6.83 -5.00 2.79
CA ALA A 53 -8.02 -4.26 2.39
C ALA A 53 -9.25 -5.17 2.26
N LEU A 54 -9.10 -6.35 1.64
CA LEU A 54 -10.20 -7.32 1.50
C LEU A 54 -10.59 -7.99 2.83
N ALA A 55 -9.62 -8.30 3.68
CA ALA A 55 -9.91 -8.90 4.99
C ALA A 55 -10.55 -7.91 5.96
N HIS A 56 -10.29 -6.61 5.79
CA HIS A 56 -10.73 -5.56 6.70
C HIS A 56 -11.29 -4.33 5.97
N PRO A 57 -12.38 -4.48 5.19
CA PRO A 57 -12.88 -3.41 4.31
C PRO A 57 -13.30 -2.17 5.08
N GLN A 58 -13.89 -2.31 6.27
CA GLN A 58 -14.28 -1.15 7.10
C GLN A 58 -13.06 -0.39 7.63
N ARG A 59 -11.98 -1.08 7.99
CA ARG A 59 -10.71 -0.44 8.40
C ARG A 59 -10.06 0.29 7.24
N TYR A 60 -10.07 -0.33 6.06
CA TYR A 60 -9.53 0.29 4.86
C TYR A 60 -10.31 1.54 4.44
N GLN A 61 -11.64 1.47 4.45
CA GLN A 61 -12.52 2.63 4.21
C GLN A 61 -12.35 3.71 5.29
N PHE A 62 -12.04 3.33 6.53
CA PHE A 62 -11.76 4.30 7.59
C PHE A 62 -10.48 5.10 7.36
N MET A 63 -9.43 4.50 6.79
CA MET A 63 -8.18 5.22 6.49
C MET A 63 -8.25 6.02 5.18
N PHE A 64 -8.78 5.40 4.12
CA PHE A 64 -8.67 5.92 2.76
C PHE A 64 -9.99 6.13 2.03
N GLY A 65 -11.11 5.73 2.64
CA GLY A 65 -12.42 5.81 2.02
C GLY A 65 -12.96 7.23 1.90
N THR A 66 -13.98 7.38 1.05
CA THR A 66 -14.70 8.66 0.88
C THR A 66 -15.54 9.05 2.09
N SER A 67 -15.80 8.10 3.01
CA SER A 67 -16.50 8.31 4.28
C SER A 67 -15.57 8.37 5.50
N THR A 68 -14.27 8.62 5.30
CA THR A 68 -13.31 8.84 6.39
C THR A 68 -13.77 10.00 7.28
N PRO A 69 -13.78 9.86 8.62
CA PRO A 69 -14.15 10.96 9.51
C PRO A 69 -13.27 12.19 9.32
N THR A 70 -13.84 13.39 9.44
CA THR A 70 -13.11 14.66 9.22
C THR A 70 -11.86 14.77 10.09
N SER A 71 -11.89 14.35 11.36
CA SER A 71 -10.72 14.40 12.24
C SER A 71 -9.56 13.50 11.80
N VAL A 72 -9.85 12.45 11.03
CA VAL A 72 -8.81 11.59 10.44
C VAL A 72 -8.37 12.16 9.10
N ALA A 73 -9.30 12.69 8.31
CA ALA A 73 -9.02 13.25 6.99
C ALA A 73 -8.20 14.55 7.05
N GLU A 74 -8.35 15.37 8.09
CA GLU A 74 -7.61 16.63 8.25
C GLU A 74 -6.10 16.44 8.40
N HIS A 75 -5.68 15.25 8.84
CA HIS A 75 -4.28 14.86 8.94
C HIS A 75 -3.66 14.44 7.59
N ARG A 76 -4.40 14.44 6.48
CA ARG A 76 -3.84 14.19 5.16
C ARG A 76 -3.03 15.40 4.71
N SER A 77 -1.85 15.15 4.18
CA SER A 77 -0.97 16.20 3.66
C SER A 77 -0.79 16.09 2.16
N ASP A 78 -0.51 17.23 1.52
CA ASP A 78 -0.10 17.23 0.13
C ASP A 78 1.28 16.60 0.02
N LEU A 79 1.31 15.35 -0.44
CA LEU A 79 2.53 14.57 -0.64
C LEU A 79 3.52 15.28 -1.55
N THR A 80 3.04 16.00 -2.58
CA THR A 80 3.87 16.65 -3.60
C THR A 80 4.57 17.91 -3.09
N VAL A 81 4.10 18.45 -1.96
CA VAL A 81 4.66 19.64 -1.31
C VAL A 81 5.43 19.27 -0.05
N THR A 82 4.88 18.37 0.77
CA THR A 82 5.40 18.07 2.11
C THR A 82 6.33 16.88 2.16
N GLY A 83 6.33 16.02 1.12
CA GLY A 83 7.07 14.76 1.14
C GLY A 83 6.48 13.68 2.04
N SER A 84 5.31 13.93 2.64
CA SER A 84 4.59 12.99 3.51
C SER A 84 3.12 12.92 3.11
N SER A 85 2.49 11.76 3.27
CA SER A 85 1.05 11.60 3.06
C SER A 85 0.22 12.17 4.21
N THR A 86 0.87 12.55 5.32
CA THR A 86 0.21 13.00 6.56
C THR A 86 1.16 13.82 7.44
N ASP A 87 0.59 14.70 8.26
CA ASP A 87 1.31 15.47 9.29
C ASP A 87 1.58 14.65 10.56
N ARG A 88 1.08 13.41 10.61
CA ARG A 88 1.25 12.44 11.70
C ARG A 88 2.35 11.44 11.40
N ALA A 89 3.50 11.59 12.06
CA ALA A 89 4.65 10.70 11.86
C ALA A 89 4.33 9.21 12.10
N ASP A 90 3.45 8.91 13.06
CA ASP A 90 2.98 7.56 13.37
C ASP A 90 2.14 6.93 12.24
N TRP A 91 1.55 7.73 11.36
CA TRP A 91 0.72 7.27 10.24
C TRP A 91 1.49 7.23 8.92
N ALA A 92 2.61 7.95 8.83
CA ALA A 92 3.45 8.01 7.62
C ALA A 92 4.27 6.73 7.36
N ALA A 93 4.37 5.83 8.35
CA ALA A 93 5.28 4.68 8.31
C ALA A 93 5.05 3.73 7.12
N SER A 94 3.80 3.42 6.77
CA SER A 94 3.49 2.56 5.61
C SER A 94 3.91 3.17 4.29
N PHE A 95 3.77 4.50 4.14
CA PHE A 95 4.23 5.19 2.93
C PHE A 95 5.76 5.25 2.88
N GLY A 96 6.41 5.47 4.04
CA GLY A 96 7.86 5.39 4.17
C GLY A 96 8.42 4.04 3.72
N ALA A 97 7.76 2.92 4.10
CA ALA A 97 8.14 1.59 3.67
C ALA A 97 8.05 1.40 2.14
N LEU A 98 7.00 1.94 1.51
CA LEU A 98 6.87 1.95 0.05
C LEU A 98 8.00 2.75 -0.61
N ARG A 99 8.34 3.93 -0.08
CA ARG A 99 9.47 4.72 -0.57
C ARG A 99 10.79 3.95 -0.47
N THR A 100 11.03 3.24 0.63
CA THR A 100 12.20 2.36 0.78
C THR A 100 12.22 1.23 -0.25
N ALA A 101 11.07 0.63 -0.56
CA ALA A 101 10.99 -0.39 -1.62
C ALA A 101 11.36 0.20 -2.99
N VAL A 102 10.89 1.42 -3.31
CA VAL A 102 11.26 2.14 -4.53
C VAL A 102 12.76 2.40 -4.61
N GLN A 103 13.36 2.92 -3.53
CA GLN A 103 14.80 3.17 -3.46
C GLN A 103 15.61 1.88 -3.72
N ARG A 104 15.17 0.74 -3.18
CA ARG A 104 15.83 -0.55 -3.42
C ARG A 104 15.70 -1.03 -4.87
N MET A 105 14.54 -0.84 -5.51
CA MET A 105 14.37 -1.17 -6.93
C MET A 105 15.26 -0.30 -7.83
N MET A 106 15.38 1.00 -7.53
CA MET A 106 16.29 1.92 -8.23
C MET A 106 17.76 1.52 -8.03
N ALA A 107 18.18 1.28 -6.79
CA ALA A 107 19.54 0.90 -6.45
C ALA A 107 19.98 -0.42 -7.10
N ALA A 108 19.05 -1.35 -7.31
CA ALA A 108 19.29 -2.60 -8.03
C ALA A 108 19.24 -2.45 -9.56
N GLY A 109 19.00 -1.24 -10.07
CA GLY A 109 18.85 -0.97 -11.51
C GLY A 109 17.61 -1.62 -12.13
N ARG A 110 16.64 -2.05 -11.30
CA ARG A 110 15.39 -2.68 -11.76
C ARG A 110 14.39 -1.67 -12.27
N ILE A 111 14.50 -0.41 -11.86
CA ILE A 111 13.79 0.72 -12.48
C ILE A 111 14.77 1.88 -12.62
N ARG A 112 14.51 2.80 -13.54
CA ARG A 112 15.37 3.97 -13.74
C ARG A 112 15.42 4.87 -12.50
N GLU A 113 16.53 5.58 -12.33
CA GLU A 113 16.61 6.70 -11.39
C GLU A 113 15.58 7.78 -11.75
N ASP A 114 14.79 8.19 -10.78
CA ASP A 114 13.73 9.22 -10.87
C ASP A 114 13.47 9.74 -9.44
N ASP A 115 12.56 10.69 -9.28
CA ASP A 115 12.09 11.11 -7.96
C ASP A 115 11.36 9.94 -7.26
N GLU A 116 12.02 9.35 -6.26
CA GLU A 116 11.52 8.25 -5.43
C GLU A 116 10.16 8.52 -4.79
N LEU A 117 9.86 9.78 -4.43
CA LEU A 117 8.59 10.18 -3.83
C LEU A 117 7.48 10.15 -4.89
N ALA A 118 7.76 10.70 -6.08
CA ALA A 118 6.83 10.67 -7.19
C ALA A 118 6.58 9.24 -7.68
N VAL A 119 7.62 8.41 -7.76
CA VAL A 119 7.49 6.99 -8.12
C VAL A 119 6.67 6.22 -7.08
N ALA A 120 6.93 6.42 -5.79
CA ALA A 120 6.12 5.84 -4.72
C ALA A 120 4.64 6.25 -4.83
N GLY A 121 4.37 7.53 -5.11
CA GLY A 121 3.00 8.03 -5.35
C GLY A 121 2.31 7.36 -6.54
N ARG A 122 3.02 7.16 -7.67
CA ARG A 122 2.49 6.46 -8.86
C ARG A 122 2.15 5.01 -8.54
N LEU A 123 3.05 4.27 -7.88
CA LEU A 123 2.85 2.86 -7.51
C LEU A 123 1.74 2.71 -6.46
N TRP A 124 1.66 3.63 -5.49
CA TRP A 124 0.56 3.67 -4.53
C TRP A 124 -0.77 3.87 -5.25
N SER A 125 -0.85 4.84 -6.18
CA SER A 125 -2.07 5.15 -6.94
C SER A 125 -2.59 3.93 -7.69
N LEU A 126 -1.70 3.15 -8.31
CA LEU A 126 -2.04 1.93 -9.05
C LEU A 126 -2.66 0.87 -8.14
N ASN A 127 -1.99 0.54 -7.03
CA ASN A 127 -2.47 -0.49 -6.11
C ASN A 127 -3.74 -0.02 -5.37
N HIS A 128 -3.76 1.24 -4.94
CA HIS A 128 -4.89 1.86 -4.26
C HIS A 128 -6.15 1.85 -5.14
N GLY A 129 -6.02 2.26 -6.40
CA GLY A 129 -7.11 2.27 -7.37
C GLY A 129 -7.66 0.87 -7.65
N ALA A 130 -6.77 -0.11 -7.87
CA ALA A 130 -7.18 -1.50 -8.08
C ALA A 130 -7.95 -2.06 -6.88
N VAL A 131 -7.48 -1.81 -5.66
CA VAL A 131 -8.16 -2.23 -4.42
C VAL A 131 -9.51 -1.55 -4.25
N MET A 132 -9.62 -0.25 -4.55
CA MET A 132 -10.90 0.45 -4.47
C MET A 132 -11.93 -0.10 -5.47
N LEU A 133 -11.50 -0.45 -6.68
CA LEU A 133 -12.36 -1.09 -7.69
C LEU A 133 -12.78 -2.52 -7.28
N GLU A 134 -11.87 -3.29 -6.68
CA GLU A 134 -12.15 -4.62 -6.15
C GLU A 134 -13.18 -4.54 -5.01
N LEU A 135 -12.98 -3.65 -4.04
CA LEU A 135 -13.90 -3.45 -2.91
C LEU A 135 -15.28 -2.96 -3.36
N ALA A 136 -15.36 -2.23 -4.48
CA ALA A 136 -16.61 -1.83 -5.10
C ALA A 136 -17.28 -2.96 -5.93
N GLY A 137 -16.63 -4.11 -6.08
CA GLY A 137 -17.17 -5.29 -6.74
C GLY A 137 -17.02 -5.32 -8.26
N PHE A 138 -16.27 -4.38 -8.87
CA PHE A 138 -16.11 -4.32 -10.33
C PHE A 138 -15.35 -5.51 -10.93
N PHE A 139 -14.61 -6.27 -10.11
CA PHE A 139 -13.83 -7.43 -10.54
C PHE A 139 -14.37 -8.78 -10.04
N GLY A 140 -15.55 -8.79 -9.41
CA GLY A 140 -16.12 -10.00 -8.80
C GLY A 140 -15.48 -10.33 -7.44
N GLN A 141 -15.50 -11.60 -7.04
CA GLN A 141 -14.97 -12.07 -5.75
C GLN A 141 -14.00 -13.26 -5.87
N ASP A 142 -13.75 -13.73 -7.09
CA ASP A 142 -12.95 -14.94 -7.37
C ASP A 142 -11.43 -14.63 -7.46
N GLY A 143 -10.99 -13.45 -7.02
CA GLY A 143 -9.59 -13.01 -7.09
C GLY A 143 -9.07 -12.70 -8.50
N ARG A 144 -9.95 -12.69 -9.52
CA ARG A 144 -9.56 -12.42 -10.91
C ARG A 144 -9.08 -10.98 -11.13
N GLY A 145 -9.53 -10.01 -10.33
CA GLY A 145 -9.03 -8.64 -10.39
C GLY A 145 -7.53 -8.57 -10.09
N LEU A 146 -7.06 -9.33 -9.10
CA LEU A 146 -5.64 -9.44 -8.79
C LEU A 146 -4.84 -10.03 -9.97
N THR A 147 -5.29 -11.15 -10.54
CA THR A 147 -4.49 -11.89 -11.52
C THR A 147 -4.61 -11.37 -12.96
N HIS A 148 -5.75 -10.83 -13.37
CA HIS A 148 -5.98 -10.38 -14.75
C HIS A 148 -5.84 -8.87 -14.93
N ILE A 149 -5.94 -8.09 -13.84
CA ILE A 149 -5.87 -6.62 -13.90
C ILE A 149 -4.61 -6.13 -13.19
N LEU A 150 -4.53 -6.28 -11.87
CA LEU A 150 -3.46 -5.68 -11.08
C LEU A 150 -2.08 -6.27 -11.41
N GLY A 151 -1.96 -7.60 -11.52
CA GLY A 151 -0.71 -8.28 -11.86
C GLY A 151 -0.11 -7.83 -13.21
N PRO A 152 -0.85 -7.90 -14.32
CA PRO A 152 -0.37 -7.39 -15.61
C PRO A 152 -0.09 -5.89 -15.58
N LEU A 153 -0.97 -5.09 -14.96
CA LEU A 153 -0.82 -3.64 -14.86
C LEU A 153 0.46 -3.23 -14.11
N ILE A 154 0.81 -3.93 -13.02
CA ILE A 154 2.03 -3.62 -12.29
C ILE A 154 3.28 -4.00 -13.09
N VAL A 155 3.26 -5.13 -13.81
CA VAL A 155 4.37 -5.53 -14.70
C VAL A 155 4.55 -4.50 -15.81
N ASP A 156 3.48 -4.10 -16.50
CA ASP A 156 3.55 -3.10 -17.56
C ASP A 156 4.06 -1.74 -17.04
N THR A 157 3.69 -1.38 -15.81
CA THR A 157 4.16 -0.16 -15.15
C THR A 157 5.65 -0.24 -14.80
N LEU A 158 6.12 -1.36 -14.24
CA LEU A 158 7.54 -1.57 -13.91
C LEU A 158 8.42 -1.57 -15.17
N VAL A 159 7.97 -2.23 -16.24
CA VAL A 159 8.63 -2.18 -17.55
C VAL A 159 8.64 -0.75 -18.10
N GLY A 160 7.52 -0.04 -17.99
CA GLY A 160 7.44 1.38 -18.34
C GLY A 160 8.30 2.28 -17.46
N MET A 161 8.73 1.81 -16.27
CA MET A 161 9.71 2.44 -15.38
C MET A 161 11.16 2.03 -15.67
N GLY A 162 11.39 1.04 -16.54
CA GLY A 162 12.72 0.62 -16.98
C GLY A 162 13.12 -0.80 -16.56
N ASP A 163 12.23 -1.58 -15.94
CA ASP A 163 12.53 -2.99 -15.65
C ASP A 163 12.54 -3.84 -16.94
N ASP A 164 13.28 -4.94 -16.89
CA ASP A 164 13.18 -5.99 -17.90
C ASP A 164 11.87 -6.77 -17.72
N ARG A 165 11.15 -7.01 -18.82
CA ARG A 165 9.82 -7.65 -18.77
C ARG A 165 9.89 -9.07 -18.22
N ASP A 166 10.88 -9.85 -18.63
CA ASP A 166 11.03 -11.23 -18.18
C ASP A 166 11.47 -11.28 -16.71
N ALA A 167 12.31 -10.34 -16.28
CA ALA A 167 12.69 -10.19 -14.87
C ALA A 167 11.49 -9.82 -13.99
N ALA A 168 10.69 -8.81 -14.38
CA ALA A 168 9.48 -8.42 -13.65
C ALA A 168 8.47 -9.57 -13.57
N ALA A 169 8.29 -10.32 -14.66
CA ALA A 169 7.41 -11.49 -14.70
C ALA A 169 7.89 -12.60 -13.74
N ARG A 170 9.19 -12.92 -13.73
CA ARG A 170 9.76 -13.90 -12.77
C ARG A 170 9.60 -13.47 -11.31
N SER A 171 9.77 -12.17 -11.02
CA SER A 171 9.53 -11.63 -9.68
C SER A 171 8.06 -11.84 -9.27
N LEU A 172 7.10 -11.58 -10.17
CA LEU A 172 5.67 -11.81 -9.92
C LEU A 172 5.35 -13.30 -9.73
N GLU A 173 5.88 -14.17 -10.59
CA GLU A 173 5.70 -15.63 -10.48
C GLU A 173 6.21 -16.15 -9.14
N THR A 174 7.35 -15.66 -8.67
CA THR A 174 7.91 -16.00 -7.36
C THR A 174 6.95 -15.65 -6.23
N VAL A 175 6.31 -14.47 -6.30
CA VAL A 175 5.31 -14.04 -5.31
C VAL A 175 4.06 -14.90 -5.38
N VAL A 176 3.55 -15.20 -6.58
CA VAL A 176 2.35 -16.02 -6.78
C VAL A 176 2.57 -17.47 -6.31
N ALA A 177 3.74 -18.05 -6.61
CA ALA A 177 4.08 -19.40 -6.19
C ALA A 177 4.12 -19.54 -4.65
N ALA A 178 4.60 -18.50 -3.96
CA ALA A 178 4.61 -18.47 -2.49
C ALA A 178 3.19 -18.47 -1.87
N LEU A 179 2.14 -18.12 -2.63
CA LEU A 179 0.75 -18.19 -2.17
C LEU A 179 0.14 -19.58 -2.27
N SER A 180 0.76 -20.45 -3.08
CA SER A 180 0.28 -21.79 -3.36
C SER A 180 0.94 -22.85 -2.47
N GLN A 181 1.87 -22.45 -1.60
CA GLN A 181 2.49 -23.32 -0.61
C GLN A 181 1.66 -23.30 0.68
N PRO A 182 1.29 -24.48 1.23
CA PRO A 182 0.40 -24.59 2.38
C PRO A 182 1.00 -24.09 3.69
#